data_AF-A0A0J9CH73-F1
#
_entry.id   AF-A0A0J9CH73-F1
#
_cell.length_a   1.000
_cell.length_b   1.000
_cell.length_c   1.000
_cell.angle_alpha   90.00
_cell.angle_beta   90.00
_cell.angle_gamma   90.00
#
_symmetry.space_group_name_H-M   'P 1'
#
loop_
_entity.id
_entity.type
_entity.pdbx_description
1 polymer ?
#
loop_
_entity_poly.entity_id
_entity_poly.type
_entity_poly.pdbx_seq_one_letter_code
_entity_poly.pdbx_strand_id
1 'polypeptide(L)'
;MINIMFWNANAGKFKNHIKVKGMIDECICSMIVEYKCDIFVLAEYEYDLEALCNRISIKNRDFKIGPSFQHTRVKMIMDSRLKSEVIRDNNYFVIYSIQSLRTQFLLAGVHFPSKMHGKNGESGELIGRRLIFNLIESEKVVMHEKAVIIGDFNANPFEPVMLNADMMHSYPRADFVLNKKVRKVYDTEYSIYYNPMWNLWGDEGLTGGTYHYDAGGVSNLCWNIYDQVILSHDMVNYFLRESLEIVNHIGDLSLLNKRGIPDSDRFSDHLPIFFSLKEDI
;
A
#
# COMPACT_ATOMS: atom_id res chain seq x y z
N MET A 1 9.42 8.18 -14.46
CA MET A 1 9.14 7.87 -13.03
C MET A 1 7.69 7.47 -12.95
N ILE A 2 7.35 6.56 -12.04
CA ILE A 2 5.98 6.20 -11.70
C ILE A 2 5.79 6.51 -10.21
N ASN A 3 4.87 7.42 -9.91
CA ASN A 3 4.55 7.86 -8.56
C ASN A 3 3.35 7.08 -8.03
N ILE A 4 3.50 6.44 -6.87
CA ILE A 4 2.50 5.53 -6.31
C ILE A 4 2.12 5.98 -4.91
N MET A 5 0.82 5.99 -4.65
CA MET A 5 0.26 6.23 -3.32
C MET A 5 -0.62 5.08 -2.88
N PHE A 6 -0.66 4.89 -1.57
CA PHE A 6 -1.70 4.09 -0.93
C PHE A 6 -2.34 4.84 0.22
N TRP A 7 -3.65 4.66 0.39
CA TRP A 7 -4.35 5.14 1.58
C TRP A 7 -5.48 4.18 1.99
N ASN A 8 -5.46 3.74 3.25
CA ASN A 8 -6.66 3.25 3.90
C ASN A 8 -7.53 4.47 4.27
N ALA A 9 -8.58 4.70 3.51
CA ALA A 9 -9.39 5.91 3.62
C ALA A 9 -10.47 5.82 4.71
N ASN A 10 -10.75 4.61 5.24
CA ASN A 10 -11.84 4.34 6.21
C ASN A 10 -13.16 5.06 5.81
N ALA A 11 -13.46 4.99 4.52
CA ALA A 11 -14.42 5.80 3.81
C ALA A 11 -15.57 4.91 3.30
N GLY A 12 -16.35 4.32 4.20
CA GLY A 12 -17.66 3.80 3.81
C GLY A 12 -18.23 2.56 4.50
N LYS A 13 -17.79 2.19 5.71
CA LYS A 13 -18.46 1.12 6.46
C LYS A 13 -19.35 1.59 7.62
N PHE A 14 -19.01 2.68 8.33
CA PHE A 14 -19.78 3.08 9.52
C PHE A 14 -19.82 4.60 9.81
N LYS A 15 -19.33 5.45 8.91
CA LYS A 15 -19.40 6.92 9.07
C LYS A 15 -20.41 7.52 8.11
N ASN A 16 -21.60 7.80 8.64
CA ASN A 16 -22.67 8.50 7.94
C ASN A 16 -22.38 10.01 7.83
N HIS A 17 -21.36 10.40 7.06
CA HIS A 17 -21.09 11.83 6.81
C HIS A 17 -20.64 12.07 5.38
N ILE A 18 -21.57 12.53 4.54
CA ILE A 18 -21.32 13.09 3.20
C ILE A 18 -20.19 14.15 3.22
N LYS A 19 -20.02 14.86 4.34
CA LYS A 19 -18.92 15.83 4.54
C LYS A 19 -17.53 15.17 4.53
N VAL A 20 -17.38 14.00 5.16
CA VAL A 20 -16.11 13.27 5.20
C VAL A 20 -15.71 12.80 3.79
N LYS A 21 -16.69 12.32 2.99
CA LYS A 21 -16.45 12.00 1.57
C LYS A 21 -15.85 13.17 0.80
N GLY A 22 -16.49 14.33 0.86
CA GLY A 22 -16.05 15.51 0.09
C GLY A 22 -14.62 15.92 0.40
N MET A 23 -14.25 15.84 1.69
CA MET A 23 -12.91 16.13 2.19
C MET A 23 -11.89 15.07 1.74
N ILE A 24 -12.19 13.78 1.91
CA ILE A 24 -11.30 12.68 1.47
C ILE A 24 -11.04 12.75 -0.03
N ASP A 25 -12.07 12.93 -0.84
CA ASP A 25 -11.92 13.06 -2.29
C ASP A 25 -11.05 14.27 -2.67
N GLU A 26 -11.20 15.42 -1.97
CA GLU A 26 -10.35 16.60 -2.25
C GLU A 26 -8.91 16.36 -1.82
N CYS A 27 -8.68 15.64 -0.71
CA CYS A 27 -7.34 15.19 -0.32
C CYS A 27 -6.73 14.29 -1.41
N ILE A 28 -7.48 13.30 -1.91
CA ILE A 28 -7.00 12.43 -3.00
C ILE A 28 -6.68 13.25 -4.25
N CYS A 29 -7.58 14.13 -4.69
CA CYS A 29 -7.35 14.99 -5.85
C CYS A 29 -6.11 15.89 -5.67
N SER A 30 -5.96 16.49 -4.48
CA SER A 30 -4.85 17.40 -4.17
C SER A 30 -3.52 16.64 -4.13
N MET A 31 -3.48 15.46 -3.49
CA MET A 31 -2.31 14.58 -3.49
C MET A 31 -1.93 14.15 -4.91
N ILE A 32 -2.91 13.80 -5.76
CA ILE A 32 -2.63 13.44 -7.15
C ILE A 32 -1.94 14.58 -7.91
N VAL A 33 -2.38 15.83 -7.69
CA VAL A 33 -1.79 17.00 -8.33
C VAL A 33 -0.41 17.33 -7.75
N GLU A 34 -0.31 17.42 -6.42
CA GLU A 34 0.89 17.85 -5.69
C GLU A 34 2.05 16.86 -5.86
N TYR A 35 1.78 15.57 -5.62
CA TYR A 35 2.79 14.50 -5.72
C TYR A 35 2.95 13.98 -7.15
N LYS A 36 2.20 14.53 -8.11
CA LYS A 36 2.11 14.02 -9.50
C LYS A 36 1.89 12.51 -9.50
N CYS A 37 1.00 12.03 -8.63
CA CYS A 37 0.72 10.61 -8.47
C CYS A 37 0.25 10.03 -9.80
N ASP A 38 0.69 8.82 -10.14
CA ASP A 38 0.29 8.07 -11.34
C ASP A 38 -0.59 6.86 -10.98
N ILE A 39 -0.43 6.28 -9.79
CA ILE A 39 -1.22 5.14 -9.33
C ILE A 39 -1.63 5.37 -7.88
N PHE A 40 -2.93 5.34 -7.59
CA PHE A 40 -3.46 5.48 -6.24
C PHE A 40 -4.21 4.19 -5.85
N VAL A 41 -3.71 3.50 -4.84
CA VAL A 41 -4.32 2.29 -4.27
C VAL A 41 -5.10 2.68 -3.01
N LEU A 42 -6.35 2.23 -2.90
CA LEU A 42 -7.28 2.62 -1.85
C LEU A 42 -7.79 1.39 -1.10
N ALA A 43 -7.74 1.43 0.22
CA ALA A 43 -8.47 0.50 1.09
C ALA A 43 -9.63 1.22 1.78
N GLU A 44 -10.69 0.47 2.07
CA GLU A 44 -11.91 0.96 2.73
C GLU A 44 -12.57 2.20 2.10
N TYR A 45 -12.34 2.46 0.81
CA TYR A 45 -13.02 3.51 0.07
C TYR A 45 -14.25 2.92 -0.64
N GLU A 46 -15.45 3.11 -0.11
CA GLU A 46 -16.70 2.53 -0.64
C GLU A 46 -17.55 3.50 -1.47
N TYR A 47 -17.01 4.68 -1.78
CA TYR A 47 -17.69 5.62 -2.65
C TYR A 47 -17.43 5.35 -4.14
N ASP A 48 -18.19 6.05 -4.98
CA ASP A 48 -18.10 5.95 -6.44
C ASP A 48 -16.76 6.48 -6.97
N LEU A 49 -15.95 5.57 -7.52
CA LEU A 49 -14.66 5.88 -8.12
C LEU A 49 -14.78 6.60 -9.47
N GLU A 50 -15.87 6.43 -10.22
CA GLU A 50 -16.06 7.14 -11.49
C GLU A 50 -16.25 8.63 -11.21
N ALA A 51 -17.05 8.95 -10.19
CA ALA A 51 -17.22 10.33 -9.71
C ALA A 51 -15.88 10.93 -9.23
N LEU A 52 -15.02 10.14 -8.58
CA LEU A 52 -13.68 10.58 -8.17
C LEU A 52 -12.78 10.86 -9.39
N CYS A 53 -12.72 9.94 -10.37
CA CYS A 53 -11.97 10.13 -11.61
C CYS A 53 -12.44 11.38 -12.40
N ASN A 54 -13.74 11.64 -12.42
CA ASN A 54 -14.31 12.86 -13.03
C ASN A 54 -13.81 14.13 -12.32
N ARG A 55 -13.71 14.13 -10.98
CA ARG A 55 -13.14 15.25 -10.22
C ARG A 55 -11.66 15.46 -10.50
N ILE A 56 -10.90 14.36 -10.62
CA ILE A 56 -9.48 14.40 -10.96
C ILE A 56 -9.29 14.99 -12.38
N SER A 57 -10.18 14.65 -13.31
CA SER A 57 -10.20 15.20 -14.68
C SER A 57 -10.36 16.72 -14.72
N ILE A 58 -11.19 17.30 -13.83
CA ILE A 58 -11.35 18.75 -13.69
C ILE A 58 -10.03 19.42 -13.24
N LYS A 59 -9.13 18.68 -12.58
CA LYS A 59 -7.79 19.14 -12.17
C LYS A 59 -6.73 18.87 -13.25
N ASN A 60 -7.12 18.62 -14.51
CA ASN A 60 -6.24 18.33 -15.65
C ASN A 60 -5.40 17.05 -15.50
N ARG A 61 -5.91 16.04 -14.81
CA ARG A 61 -5.30 14.71 -14.73
C ARG A 61 -6.32 13.68 -15.20
N ASP A 62 -5.96 12.86 -16.17
CA ASP A 62 -6.84 11.82 -16.71
C ASP A 62 -6.57 10.50 -15.98
N PHE A 63 -7.55 10.05 -15.20
CA PHE A 63 -7.47 8.83 -14.40
C PHE A 63 -8.60 7.88 -14.76
N LYS A 64 -8.30 6.58 -14.70
CA LYS A 64 -9.26 5.49 -14.86
C LYS A 64 -9.22 4.54 -13.69
N ILE A 65 -10.28 3.77 -13.54
CA ILE A 65 -10.39 2.72 -12.52
C ILE A 65 -9.58 1.51 -12.98
N GLY A 66 -8.77 0.97 -12.08
CA GLY A 66 -8.10 -0.31 -12.27
C GLY A 66 -9.11 -1.46 -12.20
N PRO A 67 -9.03 -2.45 -13.10
CA PRO A 67 -9.97 -3.58 -13.09
C PRO A 67 -9.89 -4.34 -11.76
N SER A 68 -11.01 -4.76 -11.17
CA SER A 68 -10.96 -5.58 -9.96
C SER A 68 -12.24 -6.41 -9.80
N PHE A 69 -12.20 -7.48 -9.00
CA PHE A 69 -13.41 -8.18 -8.60
C PHE A 69 -14.36 -7.27 -7.81
N GLN A 70 -15.68 -7.52 -7.91
CA GLN A 70 -16.72 -6.67 -7.30
C GLN A 70 -16.64 -6.58 -5.75
N HIS A 71 -15.88 -7.47 -5.09
CA HIS A 71 -15.81 -7.58 -3.64
C HIS A 71 -14.40 -7.50 -3.05
N THR A 72 -13.41 -7.06 -3.84
CA THR A 72 -12.08 -6.81 -3.26
C THR A 72 -12.12 -5.63 -2.28
N ARG A 73 -11.39 -5.76 -1.17
CA ARG A 73 -11.22 -4.68 -0.18
C ARG A 73 -10.30 -3.56 -0.65
N VAL A 74 -9.61 -3.76 -1.78
CA VAL A 74 -8.59 -2.86 -2.32
C VAL A 74 -8.98 -2.41 -3.72
N LYS A 75 -9.03 -1.11 -3.92
CA LYS A 75 -9.37 -0.48 -5.20
C LYS A 75 -8.16 0.25 -5.74
N MET A 76 -8.11 0.46 -7.05
CA MET A 76 -7.04 1.22 -7.69
C MET A 76 -7.65 2.23 -8.67
N ILE A 77 -7.11 3.43 -8.68
CA ILE A 77 -7.24 4.38 -9.78
C ILE A 77 -5.85 4.71 -10.29
N MET A 78 -5.72 4.97 -11.58
CA MET A 78 -4.42 5.20 -12.21
C MET A 78 -4.54 6.15 -13.38
N ASP A 79 -3.43 6.82 -13.68
CA ASP A 79 -3.28 7.67 -14.84
C ASP A 79 -3.57 6.87 -16.13
N SER A 80 -4.44 7.40 -16.98
CA SER A 80 -4.99 6.70 -18.14
C SER A 80 -3.92 6.25 -19.15
N ARG A 81 -2.73 6.89 -19.12
CA ARG A 81 -1.56 6.52 -19.94
C ARG A 81 -0.99 5.15 -19.60
N LEU A 82 -1.15 4.68 -18.37
CA LEU A 82 -0.66 3.38 -17.93
C LEU A 82 -1.64 2.27 -18.34
N LYS A 83 -1.12 1.09 -18.66
CA LYS A 83 -1.93 -0.12 -18.89
C LYS A 83 -1.92 -1.00 -17.64
N SER A 84 -3.04 -1.66 -17.39
CA SER A 84 -3.19 -2.59 -16.26
C SER A 84 -4.07 -3.77 -16.63
N GLU A 85 -3.66 -4.96 -16.18
CA GLU A 85 -4.44 -6.19 -16.26
C GLU A 85 -4.48 -6.86 -14.89
N VAL A 86 -5.64 -7.37 -14.45
CA VAL A 86 -5.69 -8.22 -13.25
C VAL A 86 -5.18 -9.60 -13.62
N ILE A 87 -4.14 -10.05 -12.92
CA ILE A 87 -3.62 -11.41 -13.07
C ILE A 87 -4.33 -12.34 -12.09
N ARG A 88 -4.43 -11.92 -10.82
CA ARG A 88 -5.08 -12.68 -9.73
C ARG A 88 -5.63 -11.73 -8.68
N ASP A 89 -6.76 -12.07 -8.09
CA ASP A 89 -7.34 -11.33 -6.98
C ASP A 89 -8.20 -12.20 -6.06
N ASN A 90 -8.53 -11.63 -4.89
CA ASN A 90 -9.58 -12.09 -4.01
C ASN A 90 -10.03 -10.92 -3.11
N ASN A 91 -10.75 -11.23 -2.03
CA ASN A 91 -11.26 -10.23 -1.10
C ASN A 91 -10.17 -9.40 -0.39
N TYR A 92 -8.95 -9.91 -0.19
CA TYR A 92 -7.90 -9.26 0.61
C TYR A 92 -6.75 -8.69 -0.22
N PHE A 93 -6.61 -9.11 -1.47
CA PHE A 93 -5.57 -8.59 -2.35
C PHE A 93 -5.96 -8.66 -3.82
N VAL A 94 -5.30 -7.84 -4.63
CA VAL A 94 -5.36 -7.85 -6.09
C VAL A 94 -3.95 -7.67 -6.63
N ILE A 95 -3.59 -8.46 -7.64
CA ILE A 95 -2.29 -8.43 -8.31
C ILE A 95 -2.51 -7.98 -9.76
N TYR A 96 -2.00 -6.79 -10.05
CA TYR A 96 -2.02 -6.19 -11.38
C TYR A 96 -0.70 -6.43 -12.09
N SER A 97 -0.73 -6.69 -13.40
CA SER A 97 0.38 -6.38 -14.30
C SER A 97 0.23 -4.93 -14.72
N ILE A 98 1.17 -4.06 -14.32
CA ILE A 98 1.22 -2.65 -14.70
C ILE A 98 2.28 -2.45 -15.77
N GLN A 99 1.92 -1.73 -16.82
CA GLN A 99 2.81 -1.42 -17.92
C GLN A 99 2.77 0.06 -18.29
N SER A 100 3.94 0.70 -18.28
CA SER A 100 4.19 1.98 -18.93
C SER A 100 4.84 1.76 -20.31
N LEU A 101 5.21 2.84 -21.00
CA LEU A 101 6.01 2.74 -22.24
C LEU A 101 7.42 2.18 -22.01
N ARG A 102 7.93 2.26 -20.78
CA ARG A 102 9.32 1.98 -20.47
C ARG A 102 9.47 0.80 -19.52
N THR A 103 8.52 0.56 -18.63
CA THR A 103 8.66 -0.50 -17.63
C THR A 103 7.39 -1.32 -17.45
N GLN A 104 7.59 -2.54 -16.95
CA GLN A 104 6.53 -3.47 -16.58
C GLN A 104 6.84 -4.08 -15.23
N PHE A 105 5.83 -4.17 -14.37
CA PHE A 105 5.94 -4.77 -13.03
C PHE A 105 4.59 -5.24 -12.51
N LEU A 106 4.63 -6.14 -11.51
CA LEU A 106 3.46 -6.54 -10.75
C LEU A 106 3.24 -5.56 -9.61
N LEU A 107 2.00 -5.09 -9.47
CA LEU A 107 1.55 -4.29 -8.32
C LEU A 107 0.50 -5.09 -7.56
N ALA A 108 0.83 -5.52 -6.34
CA ALA A 108 -0.10 -6.19 -5.44
C ALA A 108 -0.66 -5.20 -4.42
N GLY A 109 -1.93 -4.84 -4.54
CA GLY A 109 -2.64 -4.06 -3.52
C GLY A 109 -3.21 -4.98 -2.43
N VAL A 110 -3.01 -4.65 -1.15
CA VAL A 110 -3.45 -5.49 -0.02
C VAL A 110 -4.29 -4.74 1.02
N HIS A 111 -5.24 -5.46 1.63
CA HIS A 111 -5.91 -5.08 2.86
C HIS A 111 -6.23 -6.34 3.67
N PHE A 112 -5.35 -6.66 4.62
CA PHE A 112 -5.38 -7.89 5.40
C PHE A 112 -6.47 -7.84 6.48
N PRO A 113 -6.91 -8.99 7.02
CA PRO A 113 -7.90 -9.02 8.09
C PRO A 113 -7.36 -8.29 9.34
N SER A 114 -8.21 -7.43 9.91
CA SER A 114 -7.91 -6.78 11.19
C SER A 114 -7.73 -7.79 12.31
N LYS A 115 -6.74 -7.56 13.18
CA LYS A 115 -6.49 -8.38 14.37
C LYS A 115 -7.67 -8.41 15.34
N MET A 116 -8.49 -7.36 15.38
CA MET A 116 -9.62 -7.25 16.32
C MET A 116 -10.88 -7.98 15.84
N HIS A 117 -11.03 -8.15 14.53
CA HIS A 117 -12.26 -8.65 13.91
C HIS A 117 -12.05 -9.92 13.08
N GLY A 118 -10.88 -10.55 13.20
CA GLY A 118 -10.59 -11.82 12.53
C GLY A 118 -11.63 -12.87 12.93
N LYS A 119 -12.52 -13.22 12.00
CA LYS A 119 -13.39 -14.40 12.16
C LYS A 119 -12.51 -15.63 12.31
N ASN A 120 -12.97 -16.65 13.03
CA ASN A 120 -12.29 -17.93 13.16
C ASN A 120 -11.79 -18.43 11.78
N GLY A 121 -10.48 -18.41 11.55
CA GLY A 121 -9.84 -18.85 10.30
C GLY A 121 -9.34 -17.75 9.35
N GLU A 122 -9.71 -16.48 9.53
CA GLU A 122 -9.20 -15.34 8.74
C GLU A 122 -7.99 -14.70 9.45
N SER A 123 -6.82 -15.36 9.35
CA SER A 123 -5.56 -14.84 9.88
C SER A 123 -4.76 -14.11 8.79
N GLY A 124 -4.11 -13.00 9.16
CA GLY A 124 -3.16 -12.30 8.30
C GLY A 124 -2.07 -13.24 7.77
N GLU A 125 -1.67 -14.25 8.52
CA GLU A 125 -0.67 -15.22 8.06
C GLU A 125 -1.19 -16.15 6.96
N LEU A 126 -2.45 -16.57 7.02
CA LEU A 126 -3.05 -17.39 5.96
C LEU A 126 -3.15 -16.57 4.67
N ILE A 127 -3.54 -15.30 4.78
CA ILE A 127 -3.60 -14.38 3.64
C ILE A 127 -2.19 -14.09 3.10
N GLY A 128 -1.20 -13.93 3.97
CA GLY A 128 0.20 -13.72 3.60
C GLY A 128 0.77 -14.87 2.76
N ARG A 129 0.56 -16.12 3.19
CA ARG A 129 0.95 -17.32 2.43
C ARG A 129 0.27 -17.38 1.06
N ARG A 130 -1.03 -17.08 1.02
CA ARG A 130 -1.80 -17.06 -0.23
C ARG A 130 -1.30 -15.97 -1.17
N LEU A 131 -1.01 -14.77 -0.65
CA LEU A 131 -0.50 -13.66 -1.46
C LEU A 131 0.80 -14.05 -2.15
N ILE A 132 1.77 -14.59 -1.40
CA ILE A 132 3.08 -14.94 -1.94
C ILE A 132 3.01 -16.08 -2.94
N PHE A 133 2.19 -17.10 -2.66
CA PHE A 133 1.91 -18.14 -3.65
C PHE A 133 1.34 -17.55 -4.96
N ASN A 134 0.33 -16.67 -4.86
CA ASN A 134 -0.28 -16.07 -6.04
C ASN A 134 0.66 -15.08 -6.74
N LEU A 135 1.55 -14.40 -6.01
CA LEU A 135 2.57 -13.52 -6.59
C LEU A 135 3.55 -14.33 -7.44
N ILE A 136 4.12 -15.41 -6.89
CA ILE A 136 5.03 -16.32 -7.61
C ILE A 136 4.35 -16.91 -8.86
N GLU A 137 3.09 -17.33 -8.74
CA GLU A 137 2.33 -17.81 -9.90
C GLU A 137 2.03 -16.70 -10.92
N SER A 138 1.96 -15.44 -10.50
CA SER A 138 1.78 -14.29 -11.41
C SER A 138 3.08 -13.91 -12.10
N GLU A 139 4.22 -13.97 -11.40
CA GLU A 139 5.57 -13.75 -11.95
C GLU A 139 5.86 -14.71 -13.11
N LYS A 140 5.41 -15.97 -12.99
CA LYS A 140 5.48 -16.96 -14.08
C LYS A 140 4.64 -16.57 -15.31
N VAL A 141 3.46 -15.98 -15.09
CA VAL A 141 2.55 -15.55 -16.17
C VAL A 141 3.14 -14.36 -16.93
N VAL A 142 3.69 -13.37 -16.21
CA VAL A 142 4.27 -12.15 -16.82
C VAL A 142 5.74 -12.30 -17.22
N MET A 143 6.37 -13.43 -16.87
CA MET A 143 7.76 -13.78 -17.16
C MET A 143 8.80 -12.78 -16.61
N HIS A 144 8.53 -12.21 -15.44
CA HIS A 144 9.48 -11.38 -14.69
C HIS A 144 9.16 -11.37 -13.19
N GLU A 145 10.14 -11.02 -12.36
CA GLU A 145 10.00 -10.96 -10.88
C GLU A 145 9.96 -9.52 -10.35
N LYS A 146 9.84 -8.52 -11.24
CA LYS A 146 9.61 -7.12 -10.86
C LYS A 146 8.24 -6.98 -10.20
N ALA A 147 8.21 -6.93 -8.87
CA ALA A 147 6.99 -6.81 -8.07
C ALA A 147 7.10 -5.79 -6.92
N VAL A 148 5.97 -5.13 -6.66
CA VAL A 148 5.69 -4.22 -5.54
C VAL A 148 4.43 -4.72 -4.84
N ILE A 149 4.46 -4.85 -3.52
CA ILE A 149 3.27 -5.09 -2.68
C ILE A 149 3.04 -3.83 -1.86
N ILE A 150 1.81 -3.31 -1.86
CA ILE A 150 1.44 -2.07 -1.19
C ILE A 150 0.09 -2.22 -0.49
N GLY A 151 -0.02 -1.73 0.73
CA GLY A 151 -1.31 -1.54 1.39
C GLY A 151 -1.30 -1.83 2.87
N ASP A 152 -2.50 -2.04 3.42
CA ASP A 152 -2.72 -2.25 4.85
C ASP A 152 -2.56 -3.75 5.19
N PHE A 153 -1.43 -4.10 5.79
CA PHE A 153 -1.14 -5.46 6.25
C PHE A 153 -1.77 -5.78 7.61
N ASN A 154 -2.36 -4.80 8.31
CA ASN A 154 -2.82 -4.91 9.69
C ASN A 154 -1.76 -5.50 10.65
N ALA A 155 -0.48 -5.32 10.32
CA ALA A 155 0.66 -5.88 11.02
C ALA A 155 1.86 -4.95 10.90
N ASN A 156 2.60 -4.76 11.99
CA ASN A 156 3.81 -3.97 11.99
C ASN A 156 4.95 -4.68 11.24
N PRO A 157 6.00 -3.95 10.82
CA PRO A 157 7.07 -4.51 10.00
C PRO A 157 7.83 -5.68 10.64
N PHE A 158 7.82 -5.78 11.98
CA PHE A 158 8.48 -6.83 12.77
C PHE A 158 7.55 -8.01 13.14
N GLU A 159 6.31 -8.04 12.65
CA GLU A 159 5.38 -9.11 12.99
C GLU A 159 5.56 -10.37 12.11
N PRO A 160 5.13 -11.56 12.58
CA PRO A 160 5.39 -12.82 11.89
C PRO A 160 4.98 -12.87 10.42
N VAL A 161 3.82 -12.28 10.07
CA VAL A 161 3.35 -12.21 8.68
C VAL A 161 4.32 -11.46 7.75
N MET A 162 5.07 -10.50 8.30
CA MET A 162 6.06 -9.70 7.56
C MET A 162 7.44 -10.36 7.51
N LEU A 163 7.78 -11.21 8.50
CA LEU A 163 9.13 -11.76 8.70
C LEU A 163 9.29 -13.22 8.26
N ASN A 164 8.26 -14.05 8.37
CA ASN A 164 8.39 -15.48 8.13
C ASN A 164 8.70 -15.78 6.65
N ALA A 165 9.46 -16.86 6.44
CA ALA A 165 10.01 -17.20 5.14
C ALA A 165 8.97 -17.60 4.10
N ASP A 166 7.87 -18.21 4.54
CA ASP A 166 6.76 -18.64 3.70
C ASP A 166 5.72 -17.53 3.44
N MET A 167 6.01 -16.29 3.87
CA MET A 167 5.16 -15.11 3.72
C MET A 167 6.00 -13.95 3.16
N MET A 168 5.87 -12.72 3.67
CA MET A 168 6.54 -11.57 3.04
C MET A 168 8.06 -11.65 3.10
N HIS A 169 8.62 -12.44 4.04
CA HIS A 169 10.06 -12.65 4.22
C HIS A 169 10.90 -11.36 4.04
N SER A 170 10.40 -10.28 4.64
CA SER A 170 10.82 -8.93 4.27
C SER A 170 11.85 -8.38 5.24
N TYR A 171 12.86 -7.67 4.71
CA TYR A 171 14.00 -7.17 5.46
C TYR A 171 14.14 -5.64 5.34
N PRO A 172 14.66 -4.94 6.36
CA PRO A 172 14.80 -3.49 6.37
C PRO A 172 15.96 -2.95 5.50
N ARG A 173 16.77 -3.84 4.90
CA ARG A 173 18.06 -3.52 4.29
C ARG A 173 18.07 -3.88 2.81
N ALA A 174 18.07 -2.87 1.95
CA ALA A 174 18.08 -3.05 0.50
C ALA A 174 19.34 -3.78 0.01
N ASP A 175 20.50 -3.43 0.55
CA ASP A 175 21.78 -4.08 0.25
C ASP A 175 21.76 -5.57 0.59
N PHE A 176 21.13 -5.96 1.69
CA PHE A 176 20.96 -7.38 2.04
C PHE A 176 20.11 -8.12 1.01
N VAL A 177 19.00 -7.52 0.58
CA VAL A 177 18.07 -8.11 -0.41
C VAL A 177 18.74 -8.21 -1.78
N LEU A 178 19.43 -7.17 -2.22
CA LEU A 178 20.19 -7.11 -3.47
C LEU A 178 21.36 -8.11 -3.52
N ASN A 179 21.96 -8.46 -2.39
CA ASN A 179 23.09 -9.39 -2.36
C ASN A 179 22.68 -10.87 -2.27
N LYS A 180 21.44 -11.17 -1.84
CA LYS A 180 21.02 -12.56 -1.59
C LYS A 180 19.91 -13.07 -2.49
N LYS A 181 18.90 -12.26 -2.80
CA LYS A 181 17.66 -12.63 -3.53
C LYS A 181 16.79 -13.72 -2.88
N VAL A 182 17.40 -14.78 -2.37
CA VAL A 182 16.77 -15.90 -1.67
C VAL A 182 17.49 -16.22 -0.36
N ARG A 183 16.80 -16.91 0.56
CA ARG A 183 17.40 -17.50 1.75
C ARG A 183 16.86 -18.92 1.96
N LYS A 184 17.76 -19.87 2.17
CA LYS A 184 17.43 -21.24 2.56
C LYS A 184 16.98 -21.30 4.02
N VAL A 185 15.83 -21.93 4.27
CA VAL A 185 15.29 -22.25 5.59
C VAL A 185 14.98 -23.74 5.62
N TYR A 186 15.70 -24.47 6.47
CA TYR A 186 15.78 -25.94 6.39
C TYR A 186 16.20 -26.36 4.97
N ASP A 187 15.35 -27.09 4.25
CA ASP A 187 15.62 -27.60 2.90
C ASP A 187 14.90 -26.82 1.79
N THR A 188 14.26 -25.71 2.12
CA THR A 188 13.48 -24.92 1.16
C THR A 188 14.10 -23.52 0.98
N GLU A 189 14.20 -23.08 -0.28
CA GLU A 189 14.59 -21.71 -0.61
C GLU A 189 13.35 -20.81 -0.69
N TYR A 190 13.46 -19.64 -0.08
CA TYR A 190 12.41 -18.63 -0.09
C TYR A 190 12.97 -17.30 -0.62
N SER A 191 12.23 -16.64 -1.49
CA SER A 191 12.54 -15.29 -1.94
C SER A 191 12.50 -14.31 -0.77
N ILE A 192 13.47 -13.40 -0.71
CA ILE A 192 13.48 -12.32 0.28
C ILE A 192 13.08 -11.00 -0.37
N TYR A 193 12.38 -10.17 0.41
CA TYR A 193 11.86 -8.89 -0.06
C TYR A 193 12.44 -7.74 0.76
N TYR A 194 12.44 -6.55 0.18
CA TYR A 194 12.83 -5.32 0.86
C TYR A 194 11.61 -4.58 1.40
N ASN A 195 11.60 -4.29 2.69
CA ASN A 195 10.60 -3.45 3.34
C ASN A 195 11.25 -2.12 3.77
N PRO A 196 11.13 -1.04 2.96
CA PRO A 196 11.69 0.25 3.30
C PRO A 196 10.97 0.95 4.45
N MET A 197 9.78 0.51 4.85
CA MET A 197 8.95 1.19 5.85
C MET A 197 9.54 1.17 7.25
N TRP A 198 10.44 0.23 7.53
CA TRP A 198 11.25 0.22 8.75
C TRP A 198 12.01 1.53 8.98
N ASN A 199 12.37 2.25 7.91
CA ASN A 199 13.13 3.50 8.00
C ASN A 199 12.25 4.69 8.39
N LEU A 200 10.92 4.53 8.45
CA LEU A 200 9.97 5.57 8.85
C LEU A 200 9.47 5.35 10.29
N TRP A 201 10.00 4.35 11.00
CA TRP A 201 9.63 4.07 12.37
C TRP A 201 10.50 4.86 13.35
N GLY A 202 9.88 5.59 14.28
CA GLY A 202 10.57 6.39 15.29
C GLY A 202 10.62 7.89 14.97
N ASP A 203 11.50 8.61 15.67
CA ASP A 203 11.50 10.08 15.70
C ASP A 203 11.83 10.74 14.34
N GLU A 204 12.58 10.05 13.48
CA GLU A 204 12.93 10.55 12.14
C GLU A 204 11.76 10.46 11.15
N GLY A 205 10.72 9.66 11.43
CA GLY A 205 9.57 9.44 10.55
C GLY A 205 8.51 10.54 10.58
N LEU A 206 8.70 11.61 11.38
CA LEU A 206 7.82 12.78 11.58
C LEU A 206 6.38 12.51 12.08
N THR A 207 5.82 11.32 11.90
CA THR A 207 4.46 10.94 12.33
C THR A 207 4.43 9.75 13.28
N GLY A 208 5.56 9.13 13.60
CA GLY A 208 5.63 7.94 14.47
C GLY A 208 5.07 6.64 13.86
N GLY A 209 4.21 6.72 12.82
CA GLY A 209 3.67 5.59 12.06
C GLY A 209 2.59 6.01 11.07
N THR A 210 1.91 5.01 10.47
CA THR A 210 0.79 5.21 9.53
C THR A 210 -0.58 5.13 10.21
N TYR A 211 -0.68 4.46 11.36
CA TYR A 211 -1.91 4.27 12.11
C TYR A 211 -1.66 4.47 13.62
N HIS A 212 -2.55 5.21 14.28
CA HIS A 212 -2.47 5.43 15.73
C HIS A 212 -3.65 4.77 16.45
N TYR A 213 -3.34 3.88 17.39
CA TYR A 213 -4.31 3.22 18.24
C TYR A 213 -3.80 3.11 19.67
N ASP A 214 -4.48 3.82 20.56
CA ASP A 214 -4.18 3.80 21.98
C ASP A 214 -5.21 2.95 22.72
N ALA A 215 -4.79 1.77 23.18
CA ALA A 215 -5.58 0.89 24.02
C ALA A 215 -4.87 0.60 25.35
N GLY A 216 -5.64 0.44 26.42
CA GLY A 216 -5.14 0.22 27.78
C GLY A 216 -4.53 -1.17 28.06
N GLY A 217 -4.00 -1.85 27.04
CA GLY A 217 -3.33 -3.14 27.18
C GLY A 217 -1.92 -3.02 27.74
N VAL A 218 -1.39 -4.12 28.29
CA VAL A 218 -0.02 -4.19 28.85
C VAL A 218 1.05 -3.92 27.78
N SER A 219 0.79 -4.33 26.54
CA SER A 219 1.64 -4.03 25.39
C SER A 219 0.85 -3.17 24.41
N ASN A 220 1.27 -1.92 24.25
CA ASN A 220 0.71 -0.99 23.28
C ASN A 220 1.82 -0.10 22.72
N LEU A 221 1.98 -0.08 21.40
CA LEU A 221 2.95 0.77 20.72
C LEU A 221 2.43 2.18 20.47
N CYS A 222 1.11 2.37 20.59
CA CYS A 222 0.34 3.55 20.20
C CYS A 222 0.43 3.85 18.69
N TRP A 223 1.62 3.92 18.14
CA TRP A 223 1.90 4.06 16.72
C TRP A 223 2.20 2.72 16.06
N ASN A 224 1.67 2.55 14.86
CA ASN A 224 1.82 1.36 14.04
C ASN A 224 2.14 1.75 12.59
N ILE A 225 2.92 0.90 11.92
CA ILE A 225 3.16 0.96 10.47
C ILE A 225 2.47 -0.27 9.87
N TYR A 226 1.15 -0.16 9.74
CA TYR A 226 0.33 -1.21 9.12
C TYR A 226 0.30 -1.08 7.61
N ASP A 227 0.31 0.16 7.13
CA ASP A 227 0.34 0.49 5.72
C ASP A 227 1.79 0.45 5.25
N GLN A 228 2.12 -0.48 4.35
CA GLN A 228 3.50 -0.76 3.99
C GLN A 228 3.73 -0.92 2.49
N VAL A 229 4.97 -0.71 2.08
CA VAL A 229 5.51 -1.04 0.76
C VAL A 229 6.52 -2.18 0.92
N ILE A 230 6.40 -3.21 0.09
CA ILE A 230 7.33 -4.35 0.03
C ILE A 230 7.78 -4.51 -1.43
N LEU A 231 9.08 -4.70 -1.64
CA LEU A 231 9.70 -4.70 -2.95
C LEU A 231 10.41 -6.04 -3.17
N SER A 232 10.14 -6.68 -4.30
CA SER A 232 10.94 -7.80 -4.79
C SER A 232 12.39 -7.38 -5.01
N HIS A 233 13.31 -8.35 -5.00
CA HIS A 233 14.72 -8.12 -5.33
C HIS A 233 14.90 -7.33 -6.64
N ASP A 234 14.22 -7.76 -7.71
CA ASP A 234 14.33 -7.16 -9.03
C ASP A 234 13.74 -5.73 -9.10
N MET A 235 12.95 -5.32 -8.11
CA MET A 235 12.38 -3.97 -8.01
C MET A 235 13.23 -2.99 -7.18
N VAL A 236 14.12 -3.48 -6.31
CA VAL A 236 14.86 -2.64 -5.36
C VAL A 236 15.65 -1.51 -6.04
N ASN A 237 16.27 -1.77 -7.19
CA ASN A 237 17.07 -0.77 -7.91
C ASN A 237 16.22 0.33 -8.60
N TYR A 238 14.93 0.08 -8.79
CA TYR A 238 14.00 1.06 -9.35
C TYR A 238 13.41 1.96 -8.27
N PHE A 239 13.42 1.53 -7.01
CA PHE A 239 12.87 2.29 -5.90
C PHE A 239 13.71 3.53 -5.58
N LEU A 240 13.09 4.72 -5.60
CA LEU A 240 13.71 5.96 -5.17
C LEU A 240 13.52 6.11 -3.65
N ARG A 241 14.50 5.66 -2.86
CA ARG A 241 14.41 5.61 -1.40
C ARG A 241 14.04 6.96 -0.77
N GLU A 242 14.59 8.04 -1.29
CA GLU A 242 14.42 9.40 -0.78
C GLU A 242 13.01 9.95 -1.04
N SER A 243 12.22 9.29 -1.88
CA SER A 243 10.82 9.66 -2.14
C SER A 243 9.82 9.02 -1.18
N LEU A 244 10.24 8.05 -0.36
CA LEU A 244 9.33 7.36 0.55
C LEU A 244 8.88 8.29 1.68
N GLU A 245 7.58 8.43 1.84
CA GLU A 245 6.98 9.36 2.80
C GLU A 245 5.69 8.79 3.41
N ILE A 246 5.47 9.05 4.70
CA ILE A 246 4.15 9.02 5.33
C ILE A 246 3.58 10.42 5.25
N VAL A 247 2.57 10.61 4.41
CA VAL A 247 2.02 11.93 4.09
C VAL A 247 1.16 12.40 5.25
N ASN A 248 1.56 13.50 5.89
CA ASN A 248 0.82 14.13 6.99
C ASN A 248 0.29 15.54 6.64
N HIS A 249 0.70 16.09 5.49
CA HIS A 249 0.24 17.36 4.96
C HIS A 249 -0.01 17.28 3.45
N ILE A 250 -0.91 18.13 2.96
CA ILE A 250 -1.20 18.34 1.55
C ILE A 250 -1.24 19.86 1.35
N GLY A 251 -0.19 20.45 0.80
CA GLY A 251 0.05 21.88 0.93
C GLY A 251 -0.01 22.32 2.40
N ASP A 252 -0.87 23.29 2.72
CA ASP A 252 -1.08 23.78 4.09
C ASP A 252 -2.08 22.93 4.92
N LEU A 253 -2.72 21.92 4.31
CA LEU A 253 -3.71 21.10 4.99
C LEU A 253 -3.04 19.97 5.77
N SER A 254 -3.11 20.01 7.11
CA SER A 254 -2.71 18.89 7.95
C SER A 254 -3.75 17.77 7.98
N LEU A 255 -3.29 16.53 7.84
CA LEU A 255 -4.06 15.30 8.05
C LEU A 255 -4.05 14.84 9.52
N LEU A 256 -3.34 15.56 10.39
CA LEU A 256 -3.26 15.31 11.82
C LEU A 256 -4.24 16.20 12.60
N ASN A 257 -4.73 15.70 13.73
CA ASN A 257 -5.50 16.49 14.67
C ASN A 257 -4.57 17.26 15.63
N LYS A 258 -5.15 18.04 16.55
CA LYS A 258 -4.39 18.87 17.51
C LYS A 258 -3.46 18.09 18.45
N ARG A 259 -3.59 16.77 18.54
CA ARG A 259 -2.73 15.87 19.33
C ARG A 259 -1.55 15.31 18.52
N GLY A 260 -1.44 15.65 17.23
CA GLY A 260 -0.39 15.12 16.36
C GLY A 260 -0.62 13.68 15.88
N ILE A 261 -1.84 13.17 15.97
CA ILE A 261 -2.24 11.83 15.48
C ILE A 261 -3.22 11.97 14.30
N PRO A 262 -3.45 10.93 13.47
CA PRO A 262 -4.34 11.00 12.32
C PRO A 262 -5.73 11.53 12.70
N ASP A 263 -6.25 12.47 11.92
CA ASP A 263 -7.55 13.10 12.15
C ASP A 263 -8.68 12.23 11.58
N SER A 264 -9.04 11.18 12.32
CA SER A 264 -10.07 10.23 11.92
C SER A 264 -11.47 10.83 11.88
N ASP A 265 -11.72 11.98 12.52
CA ASP A 265 -13.01 12.66 12.48
C ASP A 265 -13.20 13.41 11.14
N ARG A 266 -12.14 14.00 10.61
CA ARG A 266 -12.17 14.76 9.34
C ARG A 266 -11.79 13.93 8.12
N PHE A 267 -10.90 12.95 8.30
CA PHE A 267 -10.31 12.14 7.23
C PHE A 267 -10.35 10.65 7.59
N SER A 268 -9.20 10.07 7.91
CA SER A 268 -8.98 8.66 8.20
C SER A 268 -8.13 8.52 9.46
N ASP A 269 -8.27 7.39 10.15
CA ASP A 269 -7.37 6.94 11.21
C ASP A 269 -6.01 6.43 10.67
N HIS A 270 -5.88 6.32 9.35
CA HIS A 270 -4.62 6.02 8.66
C HIS A 270 -4.10 7.24 7.89
N LEU A 271 -2.78 7.33 7.76
CA LEU A 271 -2.09 8.29 6.89
C LEU A 271 -1.75 7.66 5.53
N PRO A 272 -1.81 8.42 4.43
CA PRO A 272 -1.33 7.97 3.13
C PRO A 272 0.18 7.69 3.14
N ILE A 273 0.61 6.76 2.32
CA ILE A 273 2.03 6.52 2.02
C ILE A 273 2.30 6.83 0.55
N PHE A 274 3.45 7.43 0.27
CA PHE A 274 3.90 7.81 -1.07
C PHE A 274 5.30 7.28 -1.35
N PHE A 275 5.56 6.88 -2.60
CA PHE A 275 6.91 6.66 -3.11
C PHE A 275 6.94 6.72 -4.63
N SER A 276 8.15 6.77 -5.18
CA SER A 276 8.38 6.80 -6.61
C SER A 276 9.28 5.65 -7.09
N LEU A 277 8.98 5.15 -8.29
CA LEU A 277 9.78 4.19 -9.02
C LEU A 277 10.42 4.86 -10.24
N LYS A 278 11.69 4.55 -10.49
CA LYS A 278 12.38 4.84 -11.75
C LYS A 278 11.82 3.95 -12.84
N GLU A 279 11.86 4.45 -14.07
CA GLU A 279 11.55 3.65 -15.26
C GLU A 279 12.85 3.25 -15.96
N ASP A 280 12.80 2.18 -16.75
CA ASP A 280 13.91 1.80 -17.62
C ASP A 280 14.26 2.96 -18.58
N ILE A 281 15.55 3.24 -18.74
CA ILE A 281 16.06 4.35 -19.58
C ILE A 281 16.17 3.91 -21.03
#